data_AF-A0A8S3ZHE8-F1
#
_entry.id   AF-A0A8S3ZHE8-F1
#
_cell.length_a   1.000
_cell.length_b   1.000
_cell.length_c   1.000
_cell.angle_alpha   90.00
_cell.angle_beta   90.00
_cell.angle_gamma   90.00
#
_symmetry.space_group_name_H-M   'P 1'
#
loop_
_entity.id
_entity.type
_entity.pdbx_description
1 polymer ?
#
loop_
_entity_poly.entity_id
_entity_poly.type
_entity_poly.pdbx_seq_one_letter_code
_entity_poly.pdbx_strand_id
1 'polypeptide(L)'
;PCPSQEFQSLLAKILLDDEARSTKFLDSLMNQLNWSLSEFVGITQEIQSLTSKTEPLILEQRQIKICAACFEISVCLLRVLEMVATVAPQVFTDWSRPSAELFLKRLMQILSQIMARVTMKDGAFENTVAFRIQGLDTVTLYPILSVTVGIMAQLIVRCGGS
;
A
#
# COMPACT_ATOMS: atom_id res chain seq x y z
N PRO A 1 1.60 10.24 -16.70
CA PRO A 1 0.16 10.57 -16.84
C PRO A 1 -0.25 11.72 -15.92
N CYS A 2 -0.85 12.79 -16.46
CA CYS A 2 -1.45 13.86 -15.67
C CYS A 2 -2.92 13.50 -15.40
N PRO A 3 -3.30 13.10 -14.18
CA PRO A 3 -4.71 12.81 -13.88
C PRO A 3 -5.55 14.08 -14.08
N SER A 4 -6.80 13.92 -14.53
CA SER A 4 -7.71 15.06 -14.75
C SER A 4 -7.91 15.85 -13.46
N GLN A 5 -7.79 17.17 -13.56
CA GLN A 5 -7.97 18.06 -12.42
C GLN A 5 -9.44 18.09 -12.00
N GLU A 6 -10.38 17.98 -12.95
CA GLU A 6 -11.82 17.94 -12.65
C GLU A 6 -12.19 16.74 -11.77
N PHE A 7 -11.71 15.54 -12.10
CA PHE A 7 -11.97 14.35 -11.29
C PHE A 7 -11.28 14.40 -9.93
N GLN A 8 -10.08 14.98 -9.85
CA GLN A 8 -9.39 15.19 -8.57
C GLN A 8 -10.17 16.15 -7.66
N SER A 9 -10.66 17.27 -8.20
CA SER A 9 -11.48 18.22 -7.46
C SER A 9 -12.82 17.62 -7.03
N LEU A 10 -13.45 16.81 -7.90
CA LEU A 10 -14.68 16.11 -7.56
C LEU A 10 -14.46 15.09 -6.43
N LEU A 11 -13.38 14.31 -6.50
CA LEU A 11 -13.03 13.37 -5.43
C LEU A 11 -12.79 14.10 -4.11
N ALA A 12 -11.99 15.17 -4.13
CA ALA A 12 -11.73 15.98 -2.95
C ALA A 12 -13.02 16.50 -2.33
N LYS A 13 -13.92 17.06 -3.15
CA LYS A 13 -15.22 17.54 -2.71
C LYS A 13 -16.03 16.45 -2.02
N ILE A 14 -16.16 15.27 -2.63
CA ILE A 14 -16.93 14.16 -2.06
C ILE A 14 -16.33 13.69 -0.72
N LEU A 15 -15.00 13.58 -0.63
CA LEU A 15 -14.31 13.16 0.59
C LEU A 15 -14.49 14.17 1.73
N LEU A 16 -14.50 15.46 1.42
CA LEU A 16 -14.60 16.52 2.43
C LEU A 16 -16.05 16.80 2.84
N ASP A 17 -16.99 16.80 1.91
CA ASP A 17 -18.40 17.17 2.14
C ASP A 17 -19.24 16.05 2.76
N ASP A 18 -18.93 14.78 2.49
CA ASP A 18 -19.69 13.61 2.98
C ASP A 18 -18.80 12.70 3.83
N GLU A 19 -18.70 13.01 5.13
CA GLU A 19 -17.86 12.26 6.07
C GLU A 19 -18.28 10.78 6.16
N ALA A 20 -19.57 10.47 6.14
CA ALA A 20 -20.05 9.10 6.28
C ALA A 20 -19.62 8.25 5.07
N ARG A 21 -19.73 8.79 3.85
CA ARG A 21 -19.27 8.13 2.63
C ARG A 21 -17.74 8.06 2.58
N SER A 22 -17.04 9.12 2.94
CA SER A 22 -15.58 9.15 3.02
C SER A 22 -15.05 8.08 3.96
N THR A 23 -15.66 7.95 5.15
CA THR A 23 -15.26 6.96 6.15
C THR A 23 -15.44 5.53 5.62
N LYS A 24 -16.58 5.22 5.01
CA LYS A 24 -16.83 3.89 4.40
C LYS A 24 -15.84 3.59 3.29
N PHE A 25 -15.53 4.58 2.46
CA PHE A 25 -14.58 4.44 1.36
C PHE A 25 -13.15 4.15 1.87
N LEU A 26 -12.65 4.98 2.79
CA LEU A 26 -11.30 4.82 3.36
C LEU A 26 -11.18 3.52 4.16
N ASP A 27 -12.21 3.15 4.91
CA ASP A 27 -12.21 1.88 5.64
C ASP A 27 -12.12 0.70 4.67
N SER A 28 -12.92 0.69 3.60
CA SER A 28 -12.85 -0.35 2.58
C SER A 28 -11.48 -0.41 1.90
N LEU A 29 -10.91 0.73 1.51
CA LEU A 29 -9.57 0.79 0.91
C LEU A 29 -8.49 0.23 1.84
N MET A 30 -8.46 0.67 3.09
CA MET A 30 -7.46 0.21 4.06
C MET A 30 -7.64 -1.26 4.41
N ASN A 31 -8.87 -1.76 4.48
CA ASN A 31 -9.14 -3.18 4.72
C ASN A 31 -8.69 -4.05 3.54
N GLN A 32 -8.99 -3.65 2.31
CA GLN A 32 -8.51 -4.35 1.11
C GLN A 32 -6.98 -4.34 1.02
N LEU A 33 -6.35 -3.20 1.36
CA LEU A 33 -4.90 -3.07 1.34
C LEU A 33 -4.24 -3.96 2.41
N ASN A 34 -4.78 -3.98 3.62
CA ASN A 34 -4.32 -4.88 4.68
C ASN A 34 -4.44 -6.35 4.27
N TRP A 35 -5.57 -6.72 3.65
CA TRP A 35 -5.78 -8.08 3.15
C TRP A 35 -4.76 -8.43 2.06
N SER A 36 -4.62 -7.61 1.02
CA SER A 36 -3.71 -7.90 -0.10
C SER A 36 -2.25 -7.93 0.34
N LEU A 37 -1.84 -7.04 1.25
CA LEU A 37 -0.50 -7.07 1.82
C LEU A 37 -0.25 -8.31 2.68
N SER A 38 -1.23 -8.75 3.46
CA SER A 38 -1.09 -9.93 4.32
C SER A 38 -0.89 -11.20 3.48
N GLU A 39 -1.68 -11.37 2.42
CA GLU A 39 -1.50 -12.48 1.47
C GLU A 39 -0.14 -12.41 0.77
N PHE A 40 0.27 -11.23 0.31
CA PHE A 40 1.57 -11.03 -0.33
C PHE A 40 2.74 -11.38 0.62
N VAL A 41 2.68 -10.90 1.87
CA VAL A 41 3.70 -11.18 2.88
C VAL A 41 3.74 -12.67 3.22
N GLY A 42 2.58 -13.31 3.38
CA GLY A 42 2.50 -14.75 3.65
C GLY A 42 3.21 -15.58 2.58
N ILE A 43 2.93 -15.32 1.30
CA ILE A 43 3.54 -16.06 0.20
C ILE A 43 5.04 -15.76 0.09
N THR A 44 5.47 -14.50 0.22
CA THR A 44 6.91 -14.17 0.16
C THR A 44 7.70 -14.78 1.33
N GLN A 45 7.09 -14.91 2.51
CA GLN A 45 7.69 -15.61 3.64
C GLN A 45 7.80 -17.11 3.41
N GLU A 46 6.80 -17.73 2.77
CA GLU A 46 6.85 -19.13 2.36
C GLU A 46 8.01 -19.39 1.38
N ILE A 47 8.16 -18.53 0.37
CA ILE A 47 9.29 -18.56 -0.57
C ILE A 47 10.62 -18.51 0.18
N GLN A 48 10.77 -17.56 1.11
CA GLN A 48 11.98 -17.45 1.92
C GLN A 48 12.24 -18.72 2.75
N SER A 49 11.22 -19.28 3.38
CA SER A 49 11.33 -20.52 4.15
C SER A 49 11.84 -21.67 3.30
N LEU A 50 11.24 -21.91 2.13
CA LEU A 50 11.65 -23.00 1.21
C LEU A 50 13.11 -22.84 0.78
N THR A 51 13.51 -21.61 0.45
CA THR A 51 14.89 -21.32 -0.01
C THR A 51 15.92 -21.51 1.11
N SER A 52 15.60 -21.13 2.35
CA SER A 52 16.51 -21.27 3.49
C SER A 52 16.77 -22.74 3.88
N LYS A 53 15.81 -23.64 3.62
CA LYS A 53 15.94 -25.08 3.93
C LYS A 53 16.68 -25.88 2.87
N THR A 54 17.16 -25.24 1.79
CA THR A 54 17.70 -25.93 0.61
C THR A 54 16.68 -26.92 0.00
N GLU A 55 15.39 -26.67 0.22
CA GLU A 55 14.32 -27.45 -0.40
C GLU A 55 14.13 -26.98 -1.84
N PRO A 56 13.76 -27.86 -2.78
CA PRO A 56 13.37 -27.42 -4.11
C PRO A 56 12.22 -26.43 -3.99
N LEU A 57 12.34 -25.28 -4.65
CA LEU A 57 11.29 -24.27 -4.77
C LEU A 57 10.11 -24.85 -5.55
N ILE A 58 9.19 -25.50 -4.85
CA ILE A 58 7.95 -26.06 -5.40
C ILE A 58 6.80 -25.16 -4.95
N LEU A 59 6.55 -24.11 -5.73
CA LEU A 59 5.38 -23.26 -5.56
C LEU A 59 4.34 -23.65 -6.61
N GLU A 60 3.07 -23.74 -6.18
CA GLU A 60 2.01 -23.93 -7.15
C GLU A 60 1.90 -22.69 -8.04
N GLN A 61 1.69 -22.89 -9.35
CA GLN A 61 1.51 -21.78 -10.30
C GLN A 61 0.38 -20.82 -9.86
N ARG A 62 -0.62 -21.35 -9.15
CA ARG A 62 -1.71 -20.57 -8.55
C ARG A 62 -1.19 -19.61 -7.46
N GLN A 63 -0.32 -20.05 -6.56
CA GLN A 63 0.26 -19.21 -5.50
C GLN A 63 1.09 -18.08 -6.09
N ILE A 64 1.89 -18.36 -7.13
CA ILE A 64 2.67 -17.34 -7.84
C ILE A 64 1.75 -16.25 -8.41
N LYS A 65 0.68 -16.64 -9.10
CA LYS A 65 -0.31 -15.68 -9.65
C LYS A 65 -0.99 -14.87 -8.56
N ILE A 66 -1.35 -15.49 -7.44
CA ILE A 66 -1.94 -14.78 -6.29
C ILE A 66 -0.94 -13.78 -5.71
N CYS A 67 0.32 -14.16 -5.53
CA CYS A 67 1.37 -13.27 -5.01
C CYS A 67 1.55 -12.02 -5.88
N ALA A 68 1.69 -12.20 -7.20
CA ALA A 68 1.78 -11.09 -8.15
C ALA A 68 0.53 -10.20 -8.10
N ALA A 69 -0.67 -10.79 -8.12
CA ALA A 69 -1.92 -10.03 -8.05
C ALA A 69 -2.06 -9.25 -6.74
N CYS A 70 -1.72 -9.86 -5.61
CA CYS A 70 -1.74 -9.21 -4.30
C CYS A 70 -0.76 -8.04 -4.22
N PHE A 71 0.43 -8.17 -4.82
CA PHE A 71 1.39 -7.08 -4.93
C PHE A 71 0.81 -5.91 -5.76
N GLU A 72 0.29 -6.21 -6.95
CA GLU A 72 -0.29 -5.21 -7.86
C GLU A 72 -1.50 -4.50 -7.25
N ILE A 73 -2.41 -5.25 -6.61
CA ILE A 73 -3.55 -4.69 -5.87
C ILE A 73 -3.05 -3.77 -4.75
N SER A 74 -2.06 -4.20 -3.97
CA SER A 74 -1.51 -3.40 -2.89
C SER A 74 -0.93 -2.07 -3.39
N VAL A 75 -0.16 -2.11 -4.48
CA VAL A 75 0.40 -0.90 -5.12
C VAL A 75 -0.73 0.01 -5.63
N CYS A 76 -1.75 -0.55 -6.29
CA CYS A 76 -2.90 0.22 -6.78
C CYS A 76 -3.66 0.90 -5.65
N LEU A 77 -3.95 0.19 -4.55
CA LEU A 77 -4.65 0.74 -3.39
C LEU A 77 -3.81 1.82 -2.68
N LEU A 78 -2.48 1.63 -2.58
CA LEU A 78 -1.57 2.67 -2.10
C LEU A 78 -1.61 3.91 -3.00
N ARG A 79 -1.69 3.76 -4.34
CA ARG A 79 -1.80 4.90 -5.26
C ARG A 79 -3.12 5.66 -5.08
N VAL A 80 -4.21 4.96 -4.78
CA VAL A 80 -5.47 5.62 -4.41
C VAL A 80 -5.31 6.40 -3.10
N LEU A 81 -4.65 5.82 -2.08
CA LEU A 81 -4.37 6.53 -0.83
C LEU A 81 -3.44 7.73 -1.02
N GLU A 82 -2.45 7.64 -1.91
CA GLU A 82 -1.59 8.76 -2.32
C GLU A 82 -2.40 9.90 -2.95
N MET A 83 -3.36 9.56 -3.82
CA MET A 83 -4.28 10.54 -4.40
C MET A 83 -5.13 11.20 -3.31
N VAL A 84 -5.71 10.42 -2.38
CA VAL A 84 -6.48 10.97 -1.25
C VAL A 84 -5.62 11.92 -0.41
N ALA A 85 -4.41 11.51 -0.02
CA ALA A 85 -3.49 12.35 0.75
C ALA A 85 -3.08 13.64 0.00
N THR A 86 -3.10 13.60 -1.34
CA THR A 86 -2.77 14.76 -2.18
C THR A 86 -3.95 15.74 -2.30
N VAL A 87 -5.16 15.24 -2.57
CA VAL A 87 -6.32 16.08 -2.93
C VAL A 87 -7.20 16.45 -1.76
N ALA A 88 -7.22 15.64 -0.70
CA ALA A 88 -8.03 15.84 0.50
C ALA A 88 -7.27 15.43 1.77
N PRO A 89 -6.08 16.00 2.05
CA PRO A 89 -5.29 15.63 3.23
C PRO A 89 -6.06 15.78 4.56
N GLN A 90 -7.07 16.67 4.61
CA GLN A 90 -7.90 16.91 5.79
C GLN A 90 -8.61 15.65 6.30
N VAL A 91 -8.84 14.63 5.46
CA VAL A 91 -9.40 13.36 5.94
C VAL A 91 -8.49 12.64 6.94
N PHE A 92 -7.19 12.98 6.97
CA PHE A 92 -6.20 12.46 7.91
C PHE A 92 -5.74 13.51 8.93
N THR A 93 -5.86 14.80 8.62
CA THR A 93 -5.20 15.89 9.38
C THR A 93 -6.16 16.82 10.11
N ASP A 94 -7.46 16.80 9.78
CA ASP A 94 -8.46 17.64 10.45
C ASP A 94 -9.00 16.94 11.70
N TRP A 95 -8.47 17.33 12.86
CA TRP A 95 -8.85 16.78 14.16
C TRP A 95 -10.31 17.10 14.57
N SER A 96 -11.01 17.98 13.85
CA SER A 96 -12.45 18.18 14.06
C SER A 96 -13.29 17.01 13.51
N ARG A 97 -12.72 16.22 12.58
CA ARG A 97 -13.34 15.02 12.02
C ARG A 97 -13.09 13.83 12.94
N PRO A 98 -14.13 13.18 13.50
CA PRO A 98 -13.98 12.04 14.41
C PRO A 98 -13.12 10.89 13.86
N SER A 99 -13.08 10.74 12.54
CA SER A 99 -12.40 9.65 11.85
C SER A 99 -10.92 9.91 11.52
N ALA A 100 -10.45 11.16 11.62
CA ALA A 100 -9.11 11.56 11.15
C ALA A 100 -7.97 10.83 11.88
N GLU A 101 -8.00 10.83 13.22
CA GLU A 101 -6.97 10.17 14.04
C GLU A 101 -6.88 8.67 13.73
N LEU A 102 -8.04 8.00 13.63
CA LEU A 102 -8.12 6.57 13.35
C LEU A 102 -7.48 6.25 12.00
N PHE A 103 -7.83 7.01 10.95
CA PHE A 103 -7.29 6.78 9.62
C PHE A 103 -5.81 7.10 9.53
N LEU A 104 -5.35 8.19 10.15
CA LEU A 104 -3.94 8.52 10.20
C LEU A 104 -3.14 7.40 10.88
N LYS A 105 -3.61 6.90 12.03
CA LYS A 105 -2.97 5.79 12.74
C LYS A 105 -2.88 4.53 11.88
N ARG A 106 -3.99 4.12 11.26
CA ARG A 106 -4.03 2.93 10.38
C ARG A 106 -3.11 3.09 9.18
N LEU A 107 -3.11 4.26 8.55
CA LEU A 107 -2.25 4.55 7.41
C LEU A 107 -0.77 4.46 7.82
N MET A 108 -0.37 5.11 8.91
CA MET A 108 1.01 5.08 9.38
C MET A 108 1.47 3.67 9.77
N GLN A 109 0.59 2.85 10.36
CA GLN A 109 0.88 1.44 10.63
C GLN A 109 1.16 0.67 9.34
N ILE A 110 0.29 0.78 8.33
CA ILE A 110 0.45 0.11 7.04
C ILE A 110 1.76 0.54 6.36
N LEU A 111 2.00 1.85 6.27
CA LEU A 111 3.21 2.38 5.62
C LEU A 111 4.48 1.92 6.35
N SER A 112 4.47 1.91 7.68
CA SER A 112 5.60 1.42 8.48
C SER A 112 5.84 -0.07 8.26
N GLN A 113 4.78 -0.88 8.20
CA GLN A 113 4.89 -2.30 7.91
C GLN A 113 5.46 -2.57 6.51
N ILE A 114 5.00 -1.84 5.49
CA ILE A 114 5.53 -1.96 4.14
C ILE A 114 7.03 -1.64 4.15
N MET A 115 7.43 -0.48 4.68
CA MET A 115 8.83 -0.07 4.76
C MET A 115 9.67 -1.15 5.44
N ALA A 116 9.26 -1.59 6.63
CA ALA A 116 10.00 -2.60 7.41
C ALA A 116 10.16 -3.94 6.69
N ARG A 117 9.26 -4.29 5.76
CA ARG A 117 9.29 -5.57 5.03
C ARG A 117 10.06 -5.47 3.71
N VAL A 118 9.86 -4.41 2.93
CA VAL A 118 10.45 -4.29 1.59
C VAL A 118 11.89 -3.80 1.62
N THR A 119 12.32 -3.14 2.70
CA THR A 119 13.71 -2.66 2.87
C THR A 119 14.55 -3.56 3.78
N MET A 120 14.01 -4.68 4.26
CA MET A 120 14.74 -5.60 5.12
C MET A 120 15.77 -6.36 4.30
N LYS A 121 17.05 -6.20 4.67
CA LYS A 121 18.15 -6.96 4.09
C LYS A 121 18.00 -8.44 4.40
N ASP A 122 18.27 -9.29 3.41
CA ASP A 122 18.13 -10.74 3.45
C ASP A 122 16.68 -11.18 3.80
N GLY A 123 15.72 -10.27 3.63
CA GLY A 123 14.31 -10.46 3.96
C GLY A 123 13.53 -11.18 2.87
N ALA A 124 12.31 -11.60 3.19
CA ALA A 124 11.42 -12.33 2.30
C ALA A 124 11.21 -11.65 0.93
N PHE A 125 11.04 -10.34 0.94
CA PHE A 125 10.85 -9.54 -0.27
C PHE A 125 12.10 -9.52 -1.15
N GLU A 126 13.26 -9.19 -0.56
CA GLU A 126 14.54 -9.14 -1.30
C GLU A 126 14.87 -10.49 -1.91
N ASN A 127 14.70 -11.57 -1.15
CA ASN A 127 14.90 -12.94 -1.64
C ASN A 127 13.99 -13.25 -2.82
N THR A 128 12.69 -12.94 -2.72
CA THR A 128 11.71 -13.17 -3.80
C THR A 128 12.13 -12.45 -5.09
N VAL A 129 12.57 -11.20 -4.99
CA VAL A 129 13.08 -10.42 -6.13
C VAL A 129 14.38 -11.01 -6.69
N ALA A 130 15.29 -11.44 -5.82
CA ALA A 130 16.59 -12.00 -6.20
C ALA A 130 16.45 -13.34 -6.95
N PHE A 131 15.50 -14.18 -6.57
CA PHE A 131 15.27 -15.50 -7.19
C PHE A 131 14.69 -15.42 -8.61
N ARG A 132 14.17 -14.26 -9.05
CA ARG A 132 13.57 -14.07 -10.38
C ARG A 132 12.59 -15.19 -10.77
N ILE A 133 11.68 -15.51 -9.84
CA ILE A 133 10.66 -16.53 -10.05
C ILE A 133 9.77 -16.09 -11.21
N GLN A 134 9.64 -16.94 -12.23
CA GLN A 134 8.82 -16.66 -13.40
C GLN A 134 7.36 -16.37 -13.00
N GLY A 135 6.83 -15.22 -13.43
CA GLY A 135 5.48 -14.77 -13.08
C GLY A 135 5.42 -13.79 -11.90
N LEU A 136 6.55 -13.49 -11.25
CA LEU A 136 6.67 -12.41 -10.26
C LEU A 136 7.44 -11.20 -10.81
N ASP A 137 7.53 -11.05 -12.13
CA ASP A 137 8.33 -10.00 -12.79
C ASP A 137 7.90 -8.57 -12.42
N THR A 138 6.63 -8.39 -12.02
CA THR A 138 6.07 -7.10 -11.58
C THR A 138 6.38 -6.78 -10.12
N VAL A 139 6.76 -7.79 -9.32
CA VAL A 139 7.11 -7.65 -7.91
C VAL A 139 8.50 -7.04 -7.81
N THR A 140 8.56 -5.72 -7.69
CA THR A 140 9.81 -4.96 -7.64
C THR A 140 9.75 -3.90 -6.53
N LEU A 141 10.90 -3.46 -6.04
CA LEU A 141 10.96 -2.50 -4.93
C LEU A 141 10.34 -1.14 -5.30
N TYR A 142 10.58 -0.67 -6.52
CA TYR A 142 10.28 0.71 -6.91
C TYR A 142 8.78 1.07 -6.83
N PRO A 143 7.83 0.27 -7.39
CA PRO A 143 6.40 0.62 -7.37
C PRO A 143 5.82 0.77 -5.97
N ILE A 144 6.22 -0.10 -5.03
CA ILE A 144 5.70 -0.09 -3.66
C ILE A 144 6.40 0.95 -2.78
N LEU A 145 7.72 1.12 -2.92
CA LEU A 145 8.48 2.09 -2.13
C LEU A 145 8.16 3.53 -2.54
N SER A 146 8.07 3.80 -3.85
CA SER A 146 7.79 5.15 -4.35
C SER A 146 6.45 5.69 -3.87
N VAL A 147 5.38 4.90 -3.91
CA VAL A 147 4.06 5.32 -3.43
C VAL A 147 4.01 5.45 -1.91
N THR A 148 4.70 4.57 -1.18
CA THR A 148 4.76 4.61 0.29
C THR A 148 5.42 5.91 0.76
N VAL A 149 6.57 6.25 0.17
CA VAL A 149 7.26 7.52 0.44
C VAL A 149 6.46 8.71 -0.06
N GLY A 150 5.78 8.59 -1.20
CA GLY A 150 4.91 9.63 -1.76
C GLY A 150 3.79 10.03 -0.80
N ILE A 151 3.08 9.05 -0.20
CA ILE A 151 2.06 9.30 0.82
C ILE A 151 2.65 10.04 2.02
N MET A 152 3.79 9.56 2.55
CA MET A 152 4.44 10.20 3.70
C MET A 152 4.83 11.65 3.39
N ALA A 153 5.41 11.90 2.21
CA ALA A 153 5.80 13.24 1.78
C ALA A 153 4.60 14.17 1.66
N GLN A 154 3.48 13.72 1.09
CA GLN A 154 2.26 14.52 0.99
C GLN A 154 1.72 14.89 2.37
N LEU A 155 1.67 13.94 3.32
CA LEU A 155 1.21 14.23 4.67
C LEU A 155 2.13 15.21 5.39
N ILE A 156 3.46 15.06 5.28
CA ILE A 156 4.42 15.99 5.90
C ILE A 156 4.29 17.41 5.34
N VAL A 157 4.27 17.55 4.00
CA VAL A 157 4.18 18.87 3.35
C VAL A 157 2.87 19.57 3.69
N ARG A 158 1.77 18.82 3.81
CA ARG A 158 0.44 19.38 4.09
C ARG A 158 0.16 19.59 5.58
N CYS A 159 0.81 18.84 6.48
CA CYS A 159 0.74 19.06 7.93
C CYS A 159 1.67 20.21 8.39
N GLY A 160 2.84 20.37 7.78
CA GLY A 160 3.86 21.34 8.19
C GLY A 160 3.60 22.79 7.78
N GLY A 161 2.49 23.07 7.09
CA GLY A 161 2.13 24.40 6.59
C GLY A 161 1.10 25.16 7.42
N SER A 162 0.97 24.82 8.71
CA SER A 162 0.11 25.57 9.67
C SER A 162 0.84 26.78 10.23
#